data_AF-A0A2G8TH06-F1
#
_entry.id   AF-A0A2G8TH06-F1
#
_cell.length_a   1.000
_cell.length_b   1.000
_cell.length_c   1.000
_cell.angle_alpha   90.00
_cell.angle_beta   90.00
_cell.angle_gamma   90.00
#
_symmetry.space_group_name_H-M   'P 1'
#
loop_
_entity.id
_entity.type
_entity.pdbx_description
1 polymer ?
#
loop_
_entity_poly.entity_id
_entity_poly.type
_entity_poly.pdbx_seq_one_letter_code
_entity_poly.pdbx_strand_id
1 'polypeptide(L)'
;MQFAATAPSRVRLPSGVGRYDIPLILQDKKFDSGVNLGYNQFESEGFVGNLFFVNGKVHPYFKAEGRKYRFRLINGSLARYFEMYLGDESDRFHNFTFIASDGNLLERPLTLQRILLGMAERADIIVDFSKYPPGTKLYLVNRLEQIDPRKPTGKLLNPGIRMLRFEVGPRRPDNSVIPAYLRALTPIDRNAAKIIRSFRFERNNGQWSINGKFWNPERVDAAPKLNVPEIWKLQSDSGGWAHPIHVHLDDFRILSIDGKPPPPEWRGRKDVLSLLPGDAAEILVEFRDFTGNYMMHCHQQAHEDHAMMIRFDVVP
;
A
#
# COMPACT_ATOMS: atom_id res chain seq x y z
N MET A 1 8.22 -27.99 -23.05
CA MET A 1 8.95 -26.70 -23.16
C MET A 1 9.69 -26.47 -21.86
N GLN A 2 11.00 -26.30 -21.94
CA GLN A 2 11.90 -26.17 -20.81
C GLN A 2 11.74 -24.76 -20.25
N PHE A 3 11.11 -24.61 -19.09
CA PHE A 3 11.11 -23.33 -18.37
C PHE A 3 12.55 -23.07 -17.92
N ALA A 4 13.25 -22.21 -18.65
CA ALA A 4 14.51 -21.65 -18.19
C ALA A 4 14.21 -20.82 -16.94
N ALA A 5 14.34 -21.42 -15.77
CA ALA A 5 14.47 -20.71 -14.52
C ALA A 5 15.77 -19.89 -14.61
N THR A 6 15.69 -18.66 -15.10
CA THR A 6 16.73 -17.68 -14.86
C THR A 6 16.82 -17.51 -13.36
N ALA A 7 17.89 -18.04 -12.76
CA ALA A 7 18.17 -17.82 -11.35
C ALA A 7 18.01 -16.33 -11.04
N PRO A 8 17.27 -15.94 -9.98
CA PRO A 8 17.13 -14.52 -9.67
C PRO A 8 18.53 -13.96 -9.47
N SER A 9 18.91 -13.00 -10.32
CA SER A 9 20.16 -12.26 -10.13
C SER A 9 20.10 -11.70 -8.71
N ARG A 10 21.09 -12.03 -7.89
CA ARG A 10 21.17 -11.51 -6.52
C ARG A 10 21.27 -9.99 -6.60
N VAL A 11 20.14 -9.30 -6.44
CA VAL A 11 20.10 -7.85 -6.36
C VAL A 11 20.75 -7.45 -5.04
N ARG A 12 21.95 -6.88 -5.09
CA ARG A 12 22.71 -6.44 -3.90
C ARG A 12 22.17 -5.12 -3.34
N LEU A 13 20.85 -5.06 -3.11
CA LEU A 13 20.18 -3.93 -2.46
C LEU A 13 20.71 -3.73 -1.03
N PRO A 14 20.47 -2.56 -0.40
CA PRO A 14 20.68 -2.42 1.03
C PRO A 14 19.99 -3.57 1.78
N SER A 15 20.72 -4.24 2.66
CA SER A 15 20.33 -5.54 3.24
C SER A 15 20.81 -5.68 4.68
N GLY A 16 20.28 -6.71 5.35
CA GLY A 16 20.43 -6.90 6.79
C GLY A 16 19.27 -6.23 7.53
N VAL A 17 18.26 -7.04 7.87
CA VAL A 17 17.06 -6.58 8.58
C VAL A 17 17.47 -5.91 9.89
N GLY A 18 16.96 -4.71 10.12
CA GLY A 18 17.29 -3.89 11.29
C GLY A 18 18.64 -3.16 11.20
N ARG A 19 19.43 -3.39 10.14
CA ARG A 19 20.71 -2.71 9.91
C ARG A 19 20.66 -1.72 8.75
N TYR A 20 20.43 -2.20 7.53
CA TYR A 20 20.27 -1.36 6.33
C TYR A 20 18.99 -1.66 5.55
N ASP A 21 18.18 -2.59 6.05
CA ASP A 21 16.83 -2.91 5.59
C ASP A 21 15.88 -2.77 6.79
N ILE A 22 15.13 -1.67 6.83
CA ILE A 22 14.44 -1.18 8.03
C ILE A 22 12.92 -1.17 7.80
N PRO A 23 12.13 -1.94 8.58
CA PRO A 23 10.68 -1.87 8.52
C PRO A 23 10.18 -0.56 9.17
N LEU A 24 9.19 0.07 8.54
CA LEU A 24 8.51 1.28 9.02
C LEU A 24 6.99 1.05 8.97
N ILE A 25 6.42 0.65 10.11
CA ILE A 25 4.98 0.51 10.29
C ILE A 25 4.41 1.88 10.66
N LEU A 26 3.68 2.48 9.73
CA LEU A 26 3.02 3.78 9.89
C LEU A 26 1.64 3.57 10.51
N GLN A 27 1.35 4.28 11.60
CA GLN A 27 0.04 4.22 12.24
C GLN A 27 -0.39 5.59 12.75
N ASP A 28 -1.69 5.75 12.96
CA ASP A 28 -2.28 6.81 13.75
C ASP A 28 -3.18 6.21 14.84
N LYS A 29 -3.19 6.82 16.01
CA LYS A 29 -3.99 6.39 17.17
C LYS A 29 -4.57 7.60 17.88
N LYS A 30 -5.60 7.37 18.68
CA LYS A 30 -6.17 8.34 19.63
C LYS A 30 -6.07 7.74 21.02
N PHE A 31 -5.85 8.59 22.01
CA PHE A 31 -5.87 8.20 23.41
C PHE A 31 -6.98 8.98 24.12
N ASP A 32 -7.59 8.34 25.11
CA ASP A 32 -8.49 9.04 26.03
C ASP A 32 -7.69 9.87 27.06
N SER A 33 -8.39 10.57 27.95
CA SER A 33 -7.75 11.36 29.02
C SER A 33 -7.00 10.51 30.05
N GLY A 34 -7.25 9.20 30.10
CA GLY A 34 -6.55 8.24 30.95
C GLY A 34 -5.34 7.58 30.29
N VAL A 35 -4.96 8.01 29.07
CA VAL A 35 -3.87 7.42 28.28
C VAL A 35 -4.16 5.97 27.84
N ASN A 36 -5.44 5.57 27.81
CA ASN A 36 -5.85 4.34 27.16
C ASN A 36 -6.05 4.56 25.67
N LEU A 37 -5.88 3.50 24.88
CA LEU A 37 -6.22 3.54 23.46
C LEU A 37 -7.71 3.81 23.29
N GLY A 38 -8.04 4.93 22.65
CA GLY A 38 -9.41 5.26 22.31
C GLY A 38 -9.82 4.52 21.05
N TYR A 39 -10.77 3.59 21.18
CA TYR A 39 -11.40 2.88 20.06
C TYR A 39 -12.87 2.63 20.40
N ASN A 40 -13.76 2.93 19.46
CA ASN A 40 -15.19 2.66 19.59
C ASN A 40 -15.59 1.62 18.55
N GLN A 41 -15.81 0.38 18.98
CA GLN A 41 -16.22 -0.73 18.11
C GLN A 41 -17.58 -0.52 17.43
N PHE A 42 -18.41 0.38 17.94
CA PHE A 42 -19.71 0.72 17.33
C PHE A 42 -19.60 1.84 16.29
N GLU A 43 -18.40 2.42 16.10
CA GLU A 43 -18.15 3.39 15.03
C GLU A 43 -17.97 2.67 13.69
N SER A 44 -19.06 2.63 12.93
CA SER A 44 -19.08 1.95 11.63
C SER A 44 -18.41 2.75 10.51
N GLU A 45 -18.17 4.06 10.64
CA GLU A 45 -17.61 4.86 9.53
C GLU A 45 -16.07 4.82 9.44
N GLY A 46 -15.41 4.24 10.44
CA GLY A 46 -13.95 4.16 10.53
C GLY A 46 -13.34 5.05 11.60
N PHE A 47 -12.03 4.92 11.78
CA PHE A 47 -11.31 5.57 12.86
C PHE A 47 -10.06 6.27 12.33
N VAL A 48 -9.97 7.58 12.57
CA VAL A 48 -8.77 8.39 12.36
C VAL A 48 -8.28 8.96 13.69
N GLY A 49 -7.03 8.65 14.01
CA GLY A 49 -6.31 9.16 15.17
C GLY A 49 -5.68 10.54 14.92
N ASN A 50 -5.26 11.17 16.01
CA ASN A 50 -4.58 12.47 16.02
C ASN A 50 -3.09 12.37 16.41
N LEU A 51 -2.64 11.21 16.87
CA LEU A 51 -1.26 10.96 17.25
C LEU A 51 -0.62 9.96 16.29
N PHE A 52 0.57 10.28 15.81
CA PHE A 52 1.22 9.57 14.71
C PHE A 52 2.39 8.73 15.19
N PHE A 53 2.46 7.50 14.67
CA PHE A 53 3.38 6.48 15.11
C PHE A 53 4.19 5.92 13.95
N VAL A 54 5.44 5.60 14.25
CA VAL A 54 6.28 4.73 13.42
C VAL A 54 6.82 3.62 14.32
N ASN A 55 6.56 2.36 13.96
CA ASN A 55 6.94 1.17 14.75
C ASN A 55 6.49 1.27 16.23
N GLY A 56 5.27 1.77 16.46
CA GLY A 56 4.70 1.91 17.80
C GLY A 56 5.27 3.05 18.65
N LYS A 57 6.15 3.90 18.10
CA LYS A 57 6.69 5.08 18.78
C LYS A 57 6.13 6.37 18.21
N VAL A 58 5.84 7.34 19.06
CA VAL A 58 5.40 8.70 18.68
C VAL A 58 6.60 9.49 18.16
N HIS A 59 6.52 10.00 16.93
CA HIS A 59 7.53 10.85 16.30
C HIS A 59 9.00 10.45 16.58
N PRO A 60 9.42 9.20 16.32
CA PRO A 60 10.75 8.73 16.66
C PRO A 60 11.85 9.38 15.81
N TYR A 61 13.11 9.10 16.18
CA TYR A 61 14.26 9.39 15.35
C TYR A 61 15.03 8.10 15.01
N PHE A 62 15.78 8.14 13.90
CA PHE A 62 16.65 7.08 13.42
C PHE A 62 18.01 7.65 13.06
N LYS A 63 19.08 7.12 13.67
CA LYS A 63 20.46 7.50 13.36
C LYS A 63 20.94 6.73 12.14
N ALA A 64 21.08 7.40 11.01
CA ALA A 64 21.55 6.80 9.77
C ALA A 64 23.05 7.06 9.58
N GLU A 65 23.79 6.06 9.12
CA GLU A 65 25.10 6.31 8.53
C GLU A 65 24.93 7.03 7.17
N GLY A 66 25.92 7.80 6.72
CA GLY A 66 25.90 8.46 5.40
C GLY A 66 26.10 7.45 4.25
N ARG A 67 25.09 6.63 3.98
CA ARG A 67 25.04 5.54 2.97
C ARG A 67 23.58 5.22 2.58
N LYS A 68 23.37 4.22 1.72
CA LYS A 68 22.02 3.78 1.30
C LYS A 68 21.36 2.87 2.33
N TYR A 69 20.07 3.09 2.57
CA TYR A 69 19.18 2.25 3.38
C TYR A 69 17.93 1.92 2.58
N ARG A 70 17.44 0.69 2.72
CA ARG A 70 16.10 0.28 2.28
C ARG A 70 15.13 0.47 3.45
N PHE A 71 14.03 1.16 3.21
CA PHE A 71 12.94 1.30 4.16
C PHE A 71 11.69 0.63 3.60
N ARG A 72 11.08 -0.26 4.39
CA ARG A 72 9.88 -1.01 4.04
C ARG A 72 8.70 -0.40 4.76
N LEU A 73 7.96 0.45 4.07
CA LEU A 73 6.81 1.14 4.61
C LEU A 73 5.60 0.21 4.53
N ILE A 74 4.81 0.17 5.59
CA ILE A 74 3.47 -0.42 5.59
C ILE A 74 2.53 0.53 6.31
N ASN A 75 1.36 0.77 5.71
CA ASN A 75 0.29 1.46 6.39
C ASN A 75 -0.49 0.48 7.27
N GLY A 76 -0.24 0.56 8.58
CA GLY A 76 -0.92 -0.24 9.61
C GLY A 76 -1.98 0.55 10.38
N SER A 77 -2.51 1.63 9.78
CA SER A 77 -3.62 2.41 10.32
C SER A 77 -4.99 1.76 10.04
N LEU A 78 -6.00 2.16 10.81
CA LEU A 78 -7.35 1.62 10.68
C LEU A 78 -8.13 2.28 9.52
N ALA A 79 -7.96 3.58 9.30
CA ALA A 79 -8.63 4.31 8.22
C ALA A 79 -7.80 5.40 7.53
N ARG A 80 -6.61 5.69 8.05
CA ARG A 80 -5.81 6.82 7.58
C ARG A 80 -4.98 6.45 6.36
N TYR A 81 -5.05 7.29 5.34
CA TYR A 81 -4.12 7.32 4.23
C TYR A 81 -2.91 8.18 4.55
N PHE A 82 -1.78 7.83 3.95
CA PHE A 82 -0.53 8.57 4.07
C PHE A 82 -0.01 8.95 2.68
N GLU A 83 0.33 10.22 2.47
CA GLU A 83 1.17 10.62 1.35
C GLU A 83 2.52 11.10 1.89
N MET A 84 3.51 10.22 1.77
CA MET A 84 4.79 10.33 2.45
C MET A 84 5.84 10.99 1.56
N TYR A 85 6.53 11.98 2.12
CA TYR A 85 7.61 12.74 1.49
C TYR A 85 8.89 12.63 2.34
N LEU A 86 10.05 12.86 1.72
CA LEU A 86 11.32 13.05 2.43
C LEU A 86 11.66 14.54 2.48
N GLY A 87 11.42 15.20 3.62
CA GLY A 87 11.69 16.64 3.82
C GLY A 87 13.00 16.91 4.56
N ASP A 88 13.57 18.10 4.42
CA ASP A 88 14.66 18.60 5.28
C ASP A 88 14.17 19.66 6.31
N GLU A 89 15.07 20.20 7.12
CA GLU A 89 14.73 21.22 8.14
C GLU A 89 14.20 22.53 7.54
N SER A 90 14.45 22.78 6.26
CA SER A 90 13.92 23.92 5.49
C SER A 90 12.62 23.58 4.76
N ASP A 91 12.01 22.43 5.07
CA ASP A 91 10.78 21.92 4.46
C ASP A 91 10.86 21.74 2.94
N ARG A 92 12.08 21.56 2.40
CA ARG A 92 12.28 21.15 1.01
C ARG A 92 12.19 19.64 0.90
N PHE A 93 11.43 19.16 -0.09
CA PHE A 93 11.26 17.73 -0.35
C PHE A 93 12.29 17.18 -1.34
N HIS A 94 12.75 15.97 -1.07
CA HIS A 94 13.85 15.28 -1.75
C HIS A 94 13.35 14.04 -2.47
N ASN A 95 14.06 13.67 -3.53
CA ASN A 95 13.82 12.42 -4.24
C ASN A 95 14.37 11.23 -3.46
N PHE A 96 13.66 10.10 -3.56
CA PHE A 96 14.13 8.77 -3.14
C PHE A 96 13.87 7.77 -4.26
N THR A 97 14.42 6.56 -4.11
CA THR A 97 14.23 5.50 -5.10
C THR A 97 13.18 4.49 -4.63
N PHE A 98 12.07 4.36 -5.35
CA PHE A 98 11.04 3.36 -5.12
C PHE A 98 11.36 2.08 -5.89
N ILE A 99 11.27 0.92 -5.22
CA ILE A 99 11.72 -0.36 -5.78
C ILE A 99 10.68 -1.48 -5.70
N ALA A 100 9.68 -1.39 -4.82
CA ALA A 100 8.65 -2.42 -4.67
C ALA A 100 7.32 -1.83 -4.21
N SER A 101 6.23 -2.40 -4.73
CA SER A 101 4.87 -2.29 -4.20
C SER A 101 4.54 -3.52 -3.34
N ASP A 102 3.28 -3.66 -2.93
CA ASP A 102 2.75 -4.70 -2.05
C ASP A 102 3.35 -6.11 -2.23
N GLY A 103 3.29 -6.62 -3.46
CA GLY A 103 3.67 -8.00 -3.74
C GLY A 103 5.18 -8.17 -3.84
N ASN A 104 5.81 -7.46 -4.78
CA ASN A 104 7.20 -7.72 -5.17
C ASN A 104 7.91 -6.48 -5.74
N LEU A 105 9.22 -6.62 -6.01
CA LEU A 105 10.02 -5.63 -6.73
C LEU A 105 9.34 -5.23 -8.05
N LEU A 106 9.43 -3.95 -8.40
CA LEU A 106 9.13 -3.46 -9.74
C LEU A 106 10.09 -4.08 -10.78
N GLU A 107 9.78 -3.91 -12.07
CA GLU A 107 10.74 -4.26 -13.12
C GLU A 107 11.99 -3.37 -13.10
N ARG A 108 11.81 -2.08 -12.82
CA ARG A 108 12.87 -1.08 -12.73
C ARG A 108 12.62 -0.13 -11.54
N PRO A 109 13.68 0.38 -10.90
CA PRO A 109 13.53 1.40 -9.86
C PRO A 109 12.93 2.69 -10.43
N LEU A 110 12.14 3.39 -9.63
CA LEU A 110 11.60 4.71 -9.95
C LEU A 110 12.19 5.78 -9.03
N THR A 111 12.43 6.97 -9.54
CA THR A 111 12.79 8.13 -8.71
C THR A 111 11.51 8.92 -8.42
N LEU A 112 11.10 8.95 -7.15
CA LEU A 112 9.86 9.59 -6.70
C LEU A 112 10.16 10.63 -5.60
N GLN A 113 9.25 11.58 -5.43
CA GLN A 113 9.24 12.51 -4.28
C GLN A 113 8.19 12.17 -3.23
N ARG A 114 7.19 11.36 -3.62
CA ARG A 114 6.05 11.01 -2.78
C ARG A 114 5.61 9.57 -3.01
N ILE A 115 4.98 9.00 -2.00
CA ILE A 115 4.27 7.72 -2.08
C ILE A 115 2.94 7.86 -1.35
N LEU A 116 1.85 7.48 -2.02
CA LEU A 116 0.54 7.30 -1.41
C LEU A 116 0.41 5.85 -0.88
N LEU A 117 -0.07 5.70 0.34
CA LEU A 117 -0.35 4.42 0.98
C LEU A 117 -1.75 4.45 1.60
N GLY A 118 -2.68 3.67 1.05
CA GLY A 118 -3.88 3.23 1.73
C GLY A 118 -3.59 2.11 2.71
N MET A 119 -4.60 1.73 3.49
CA MET A 119 -4.48 0.72 4.54
C MET A 119 -3.98 -0.61 3.94
N ALA A 120 -3.02 -1.24 4.60
CA ALA A 120 -2.32 -2.45 4.17
C ALA A 120 -1.46 -2.36 2.90
N GLU A 121 -1.38 -1.21 2.22
CA GLU A 121 -0.41 -1.02 1.14
C GLU A 121 1.03 -0.97 1.69
N ARG A 122 1.97 -1.51 0.91
CA ARG A 122 3.40 -1.50 1.22
C ARG A 122 4.20 -0.84 0.12
N ALA A 123 5.28 -0.20 0.53
CA ALA A 123 6.22 0.42 -0.36
C ALA A 123 7.65 0.25 0.13
N ASP A 124 8.53 -0.17 -0.75
CA ASP A 124 9.96 -0.20 -0.45
C ASP A 124 10.67 0.95 -1.15
N ILE A 125 11.33 1.80 -0.35
CA ILE A 125 12.15 2.89 -0.84
C ILE A 125 13.60 2.72 -0.44
N ILE A 126 14.49 3.36 -1.20
CA ILE A 126 15.89 3.56 -0.86
C ILE A 126 16.16 5.04 -0.72
N VAL A 127 16.72 5.40 0.44
CA VAL A 127 17.25 6.75 0.69
C VAL A 127 18.77 6.64 0.77
N ASP A 128 19.46 7.50 0.02
CA ASP A 128 20.91 7.59 0.01
C ASP A 128 21.37 8.76 0.89
N PHE A 129 21.67 8.47 2.16
CA PHE A 129 22.09 9.48 3.11
C PHE A 129 23.51 10.02 2.83
N SER A 130 24.30 9.37 1.97
CA SER A 130 25.65 9.86 1.61
C SER A 130 25.63 11.19 0.86
N LYS A 131 24.48 11.52 0.25
CA LYS A 131 24.21 12.77 -0.48
C LYS A 131 24.07 13.99 0.44
N TYR A 132 23.93 13.78 1.74
CA TYR A 132 23.70 14.83 2.72
C TYR A 132 24.93 14.99 3.64
N PRO A 133 25.29 16.22 4.06
CA PRO A 133 26.32 16.43 5.05
C PRO A 133 25.99 15.75 6.39
N PRO A 134 26.98 15.17 7.10
CA PRO A 134 26.79 14.72 8.49
C PRO A 134 26.20 15.84 9.36
N GLY A 135 25.26 15.49 10.23
CA GLY A 135 24.48 16.41 11.05
C GLY A 135 23.17 16.87 10.40
N THR A 136 22.97 16.64 9.11
CA THR A 136 21.69 16.95 8.43
C THR A 136 20.55 16.15 9.05
N LYS A 137 19.41 16.80 9.29
CA LYS A 137 18.17 16.14 9.71
C LYS A 137 17.20 16.10 8.53
N LEU A 138 16.77 14.89 8.20
CA LEU A 138 15.70 14.65 7.25
C LEU A 138 14.48 14.12 7.99
N TYR A 139 13.31 14.21 7.35
CA TYR A 139 12.05 13.79 7.93
C TYR A 139 11.26 12.98 6.92
N LEU A 140 10.69 11.86 7.35
CA LEU A 140 9.58 11.24 6.66
C LEU A 140 8.31 12.00 7.06
N VAL A 141 7.64 12.64 6.11
CA VAL A 141 6.56 13.61 6.36
C VAL A 141 5.28 13.16 5.68
N ASN A 142 4.18 13.01 6.42
CA ASN A 142 2.86 12.87 5.83
C ASN A 142 2.30 14.26 5.48
N ARG A 143 1.97 14.48 4.21
CA ARG A 143 1.35 15.74 3.78
C ARG A 143 -0.14 15.61 3.52
N LEU A 144 -0.67 14.40 3.37
CA LEU A 144 -2.07 14.23 3.04
C LEU A 144 -2.95 14.54 4.24
N GLU A 145 -3.79 15.55 4.09
CA GLU A 145 -4.78 15.90 5.10
C GLU A 145 -5.95 14.90 5.03
N GLN A 146 -6.30 14.36 6.20
CA GLN A 146 -7.49 13.54 6.38
C GLN A 146 -8.02 13.81 7.79
N ILE A 147 -9.20 14.42 7.83
CA ILE A 147 -9.84 14.95 9.06
C ILE A 147 -10.93 14.03 9.60
N ASP A 148 -11.40 13.09 8.76
CA ASP A 148 -12.44 12.12 9.05
C ASP A 148 -12.09 10.77 8.39
N PRO A 149 -12.79 9.67 8.73
CA PRO A 149 -12.47 8.36 8.18
C PRO A 149 -12.99 8.14 6.76
N ARG A 150 -13.72 9.11 6.16
CA ARG A 150 -14.37 8.92 4.86
C ARG A 150 -13.36 8.80 3.75
N LYS A 151 -12.48 9.80 3.67
CA LYS A 151 -11.42 9.88 2.66
C LYS A 151 -10.40 10.97 2.99
N PRO A 152 -9.25 10.97 2.31
CA PRO A 152 -8.40 12.16 2.25
C PRO A 152 -9.14 13.37 1.67
N THR A 153 -8.83 14.58 2.17
CA THR A 153 -9.45 15.83 1.68
C THR A 153 -8.91 16.24 0.29
N GLY A 154 -7.78 15.65 -0.13
CA GLY A 154 -7.03 16.04 -1.32
C GLY A 154 -6.11 17.25 -1.10
N LYS A 155 -6.19 17.90 0.06
CA LYS A 155 -5.31 19.00 0.43
C LYS A 155 -3.98 18.47 0.94
N LEU A 156 -2.89 19.04 0.44
CA LEU A 156 -1.55 18.79 0.93
C LEU A 156 -1.16 19.84 1.97
N LEU A 157 -0.90 19.39 3.19
CA LEU A 157 -0.33 20.20 4.26
C LEU A 157 1.09 20.66 3.88
N ASN A 158 1.45 21.86 4.32
CA ASN A 158 2.81 22.39 4.16
C ASN A 158 3.28 22.98 5.51
N PRO A 159 4.31 22.40 6.15
CA PRO A 159 5.14 21.29 5.68
C PRO A 159 4.50 19.89 5.81
N GLY A 160 3.45 19.75 6.61
CA GLY A 160 2.84 18.47 6.94
C GLY A 160 3.37 17.88 8.26
N ILE A 161 3.00 16.64 8.53
CA ILE A 161 3.25 15.98 9.82
C ILE A 161 4.54 15.16 9.72
N ARG A 162 5.59 15.60 10.41
CA ARG A 162 6.89 14.90 10.46
C ARG A 162 6.77 13.63 11.28
N MET A 163 6.66 12.46 10.64
CA MET A 163 6.42 11.17 11.31
C MET A 163 7.69 10.53 11.89
N LEU A 164 8.83 10.65 11.20
CA LEU A 164 10.11 10.07 11.62
C LEU A 164 11.23 11.03 11.24
N ARG A 165 12.17 11.29 12.15
CA ARG A 165 13.39 12.06 11.88
C ARG A 165 14.55 11.12 11.57
N PHE A 166 15.27 11.35 10.48
CA PHE A 166 16.56 10.74 10.20
C PHE A 166 17.67 11.70 10.59
N GLU A 167 18.66 11.22 11.36
CA GLU A 167 19.86 11.95 11.72
C GLU A 167 21.03 11.40 10.91
N VAL A 168 21.54 12.19 9.97
CA VAL A 168 22.63 11.76 9.07
C VAL A 168 23.95 11.80 9.82
N GLY A 169 24.59 10.65 9.97
CA GLY A 169 25.92 10.48 10.54
C GLY A 169 27.04 10.55 9.50
N PRO A 170 28.27 10.19 9.90
CA PRO A 170 29.41 10.14 8.99
C PRO A 170 29.18 9.19 7.82
N ARG A 171 29.81 9.50 6.67
CA ARG A 171 29.83 8.60 5.51
C ARG A 171 30.53 7.29 5.87
N ARG A 172 29.98 6.17 5.37
CA ARG A 172 30.52 4.82 5.57
C ARG A 172 30.57 4.06 4.25
N PRO A 173 31.52 3.11 4.07
CA PRO A 173 31.57 2.29 2.87
C PRO A 173 30.26 1.56 2.61
N ASP A 174 29.81 1.58 1.35
CA ASP A 174 28.52 1.01 0.96
C ASP A 174 28.60 0.25 -0.36
N ASN A 175 28.68 -1.07 -0.25
CA ASN A 175 28.76 -1.99 -1.39
C ASN A 175 27.39 -2.36 -1.97
N SER A 176 26.30 -1.80 -1.43
CA SER A 176 24.96 -2.00 -2.00
C SER A 176 24.82 -1.25 -3.32
N VAL A 177 24.05 -1.82 -4.24
CA VAL A 177 23.72 -1.23 -5.54
C VAL A 177 22.22 -1.15 -5.74
N ILE A 178 21.79 -0.24 -6.61
CA ILE A 178 20.42 -0.16 -7.12
C ILE A 178 20.49 -0.49 -8.62
N PRO A 179 20.24 -1.75 -9.03
CA PRO A 179 20.29 -2.14 -10.44
C PRO A 179 19.22 -1.40 -11.26
N ALA A 180 19.55 -1.04 -12.50
CA ALA A 180 18.59 -0.42 -13.44
C ALA A 180 17.46 -1.37 -13.87
N TYR A 181 17.63 -2.67 -13.65
CA TYR A 181 16.66 -3.74 -13.89
C TYR A 181 16.66 -4.67 -12.67
N LEU A 182 15.49 -4.84 -12.05
CA LEU A 182 15.33 -5.56 -10.79
C LEU A 182 14.85 -6.99 -11.03
N ARG A 183 13.80 -7.16 -11.86
CA ARG A 183 13.24 -8.47 -12.22
C ARG A 183 12.34 -8.39 -13.45
N ALA A 184 12.06 -9.53 -14.08
CA ALA A 184 11.00 -9.61 -15.07
C ALA A 184 9.61 -9.54 -14.43
N LEU A 185 8.69 -8.82 -15.08
CA LEU A 185 7.26 -8.94 -14.84
C LEU A 185 6.64 -9.64 -16.04
N THR A 186 5.70 -10.55 -15.79
CA THR A 186 4.92 -11.15 -16.86
C THR A 186 4.19 -10.03 -17.60
N PRO A 187 4.31 -9.94 -18.94
CA PRO A 187 3.54 -8.98 -19.73
C PRO A 187 2.05 -9.15 -19.49
N ILE A 188 1.33 -8.04 -19.48
CA ILE A 188 -0.13 -8.06 -19.37
C ILE A 188 -0.70 -8.44 -20.73
N ASP A 189 -1.42 -9.56 -20.81
CA ASP A 189 -2.26 -9.92 -21.95
C ASP A 189 -3.73 -9.83 -21.58
N ARG A 190 -4.37 -8.72 -21.95
CA ARG A 190 -5.81 -8.52 -21.71
C ARG A 190 -6.68 -9.51 -22.50
N ASN A 191 -6.17 -10.06 -23.60
CA ASN A 191 -6.94 -10.99 -24.44
C ASN A 191 -6.99 -12.40 -23.84
N ALA A 192 -6.04 -12.75 -22.96
CA ALA A 192 -6.04 -14.02 -22.25
C ALA A 192 -7.22 -14.15 -21.27
N ALA A 193 -7.63 -13.03 -20.66
CA ALA A 193 -8.76 -13.00 -19.74
C ALA A 193 -10.10 -12.92 -20.50
N LYS A 194 -10.80 -14.05 -20.59
CA LYS A 194 -12.14 -14.12 -21.23
C LYS A 194 -13.29 -13.88 -20.26
N ILE A 195 -13.02 -13.95 -18.95
CA ILE A 195 -14.01 -13.77 -17.90
C ILE A 195 -13.84 -12.38 -17.31
N ILE A 196 -14.95 -11.65 -17.20
CA ILE A 196 -15.03 -10.34 -16.57
C ILE A 196 -16.03 -10.42 -15.41
N ARG A 197 -15.61 -9.98 -14.22
CA ARG A 197 -16.47 -9.87 -13.04
C ARG A 197 -16.55 -8.43 -12.58
N SER A 198 -17.63 -8.06 -11.91
CA SER A 198 -17.84 -6.72 -11.37
C SER A 198 -18.14 -6.78 -9.89
N PHE A 199 -17.47 -5.91 -9.13
CA PHE A 199 -17.63 -5.74 -7.69
C PHE A 199 -17.82 -4.25 -7.40
N ARG A 200 -18.99 -3.89 -6.90
CA ARG A 200 -19.30 -2.53 -6.44
C ARG A 200 -19.18 -2.45 -4.93
N PHE A 201 -18.37 -1.54 -4.45
CA PHE A 201 -18.15 -1.27 -3.04
C PHE A 201 -19.08 -0.13 -2.63
N GLU A 202 -20.14 -0.49 -1.91
CA GLU A 202 -21.33 0.34 -1.74
C GLU A 202 -21.63 0.55 -0.25
N ARG A 203 -22.43 1.58 0.03
CA ARG A 203 -23.04 1.79 1.35
C ARG A 203 -24.55 1.76 1.23
N ASN A 204 -25.20 0.76 1.82
CA ASN A 204 -26.64 0.52 1.74
C ASN A 204 -27.25 0.57 3.14
N ASN A 205 -28.23 1.46 3.35
CA ASN A 205 -28.90 1.66 4.65
C ASN A 205 -27.93 1.81 5.85
N GLY A 206 -26.83 2.53 5.64
CA GLY A 206 -25.80 2.75 6.66
C GLY A 206 -24.76 1.62 6.80
N GLN A 207 -24.94 0.49 6.11
CA GLN A 207 -24.06 -0.68 6.17
C GLN A 207 -23.17 -0.80 4.94
N TRP A 208 -21.98 -1.38 5.13
CA TRP A 208 -21.00 -1.56 4.07
C TRP A 208 -21.17 -2.89 3.36
N SER A 209 -21.20 -2.85 2.04
CA SER A 209 -21.55 -4.01 1.21
C SER A 209 -20.73 -4.10 -0.06
N ILE A 210 -20.67 -5.31 -0.63
CA ILE A 210 -20.15 -5.55 -1.97
C ILE A 210 -21.28 -6.12 -2.82
N ASN A 211 -21.57 -5.50 -3.96
CA ASN A 211 -22.70 -5.85 -4.83
C ASN A 211 -24.04 -5.92 -4.08
N GLY A 212 -24.29 -4.98 -3.18
CA GLY A 212 -25.50 -4.93 -2.34
C GLY A 212 -25.61 -6.01 -1.26
N LYS A 213 -24.57 -6.82 -1.03
CA LYS A 213 -24.58 -7.92 -0.04
C LYS A 213 -23.59 -7.68 1.09
N PHE A 214 -23.98 -8.05 2.30
CA PHE A 214 -23.09 -8.10 3.46
C PHE A 214 -22.31 -9.42 3.50
N TRP A 215 -21.21 -9.44 4.24
CA TRP A 215 -20.46 -10.66 4.50
C TRP A 215 -21.36 -11.82 4.92
N ASN A 216 -21.19 -12.96 4.26
CA ASN A 216 -21.76 -14.24 4.66
C ASN A 216 -20.72 -15.33 4.35
N PRO A 217 -20.17 -16.04 5.35
CA PRO A 217 -19.13 -17.05 5.13
C PRO A 217 -19.60 -18.25 4.31
N GLU A 218 -20.91 -18.49 4.21
CA GLU A 218 -21.51 -19.58 3.45
C GLU A 218 -21.79 -19.21 1.99
N ARG A 219 -21.66 -17.93 1.62
CA ARG A 219 -21.95 -17.45 0.26
C ARG A 219 -20.67 -17.35 -0.56
N VAL A 220 -20.64 -18.04 -1.69
CA VAL A 220 -19.58 -17.90 -2.70
C VAL A 220 -20.00 -16.80 -3.69
N ASP A 221 -19.32 -15.66 -3.67
CA ASP A 221 -19.62 -14.52 -4.55
C ASP A 221 -18.86 -14.58 -5.89
N ALA A 222 -17.78 -15.36 -5.97
CA ALA A 222 -17.08 -15.68 -7.21
C ALA A 222 -16.40 -17.06 -7.13
N ALA A 223 -16.26 -17.72 -8.27
CA ALA A 223 -15.60 -19.02 -8.39
C ALA A 223 -14.60 -19.04 -9.57
N PRO A 224 -13.47 -18.30 -9.47
CA PRO A 224 -12.43 -18.31 -10.50
C PRO A 224 -11.77 -19.70 -10.59
N LYS A 225 -11.38 -20.09 -11.80
CA LYS A 225 -10.65 -21.35 -12.01
C LYS A 225 -9.14 -21.14 -11.83
N LEU A 226 -8.46 -22.15 -11.28
CA LEU A 226 -7.00 -22.14 -11.16
C LEU A 226 -6.34 -21.97 -12.54
N ASN A 227 -5.32 -21.12 -12.63
CA ASN A 227 -4.59 -20.78 -13.86
C ASN A 227 -5.45 -20.19 -14.99
N VAL A 228 -6.64 -19.67 -14.68
CA VAL A 228 -7.47 -18.94 -15.66
C VAL A 228 -7.47 -17.46 -15.28
N PRO A 229 -6.87 -16.58 -16.10
CA PRO A 229 -6.87 -15.16 -15.82
C PRO A 229 -8.28 -14.56 -15.99
N GLU A 230 -8.65 -13.67 -15.09
CA GLU A 230 -9.90 -12.91 -15.13
C GLU A 230 -9.64 -11.41 -15.00
N ILE A 231 -10.53 -10.61 -15.57
CA ILE A 231 -10.56 -9.16 -15.30
C ILE A 231 -11.63 -8.89 -14.25
N TRP A 232 -11.24 -8.33 -13.12
CA TRP A 232 -12.17 -7.86 -12.10
C TRP A 232 -12.31 -6.35 -12.18
N LYS A 233 -13.55 -5.89 -12.35
CA LYS A 233 -13.94 -4.48 -12.33
C LYS A 233 -14.32 -4.11 -10.90
N LEU A 234 -13.62 -3.16 -10.33
CA LEU A 234 -13.82 -2.68 -8.97
C LEU A 234 -14.35 -1.24 -9.05
N GLN A 235 -15.48 -0.96 -8.41
CA GLN A 235 -16.15 0.34 -8.48
C GLN A 235 -16.46 0.86 -7.08
N SER A 236 -16.09 2.11 -6.79
CA SER A 236 -16.41 2.77 -5.51
C SER A 236 -17.70 3.59 -5.60
N ASP A 237 -18.81 3.02 -5.12
CA ASP A 237 -20.18 3.59 -5.18
C ASP A 237 -20.75 3.80 -3.77
N SER A 238 -19.94 4.37 -2.89
CA SER A 238 -20.18 4.41 -1.44
C SER A 238 -20.53 5.78 -0.87
N GLY A 239 -20.93 6.74 -1.72
CA GLY A 239 -21.43 8.04 -1.26
C GLY A 239 -20.36 8.99 -0.67
N GLY A 240 -19.10 8.84 -1.08
CA GLY A 240 -18.02 9.75 -0.67
C GLY A 240 -16.87 9.11 0.12
N TRP A 241 -16.90 7.79 0.33
CA TRP A 241 -15.86 7.05 1.02
C TRP A 241 -14.82 6.46 0.07
N ALA A 242 -13.58 6.37 0.55
CA ALA A 242 -12.50 5.66 -0.10
C ALA A 242 -12.38 4.22 0.44
N HIS A 243 -11.93 3.29 -0.41
CA HIS A 243 -11.82 1.87 -0.07
C HIS A 243 -10.50 1.29 -0.59
N PRO A 244 -9.55 0.90 0.29
CA PRO A 244 -8.43 0.07 -0.10
C PRO A 244 -8.89 -1.38 -0.25
N ILE A 245 -9.04 -1.85 -1.48
CA ILE A 245 -9.57 -3.18 -1.77
C ILE A 245 -8.43 -4.19 -1.75
N HIS A 246 -8.51 -5.14 -0.83
CA HIS A 246 -7.57 -6.25 -0.71
C HIS A 246 -8.15 -7.54 -1.32
N VAL A 247 -7.36 -8.22 -2.15
CA VAL A 247 -7.67 -9.55 -2.69
C VAL A 247 -6.67 -10.56 -2.11
N HIS A 248 -7.17 -11.62 -1.48
CA HIS A 248 -6.33 -12.67 -0.91
C HIS A 248 -5.70 -13.58 -2.00
N LEU A 249 -4.80 -14.45 -1.54
CA LEU A 249 -4.07 -15.49 -2.28
C LEU A 249 -2.97 -14.99 -3.21
N ASP A 250 -3.30 -14.25 -4.26
CA ASP A 250 -2.32 -13.90 -5.30
C ASP A 250 -2.34 -12.38 -5.61
N ASP A 251 -1.19 -11.86 -6.03
CA ASP A 251 -1.09 -10.47 -6.46
C ASP A 251 -1.79 -10.28 -7.81
N PHE A 252 -2.43 -9.14 -8.01
CA PHE A 252 -2.99 -8.69 -9.28
C PHE A 252 -2.12 -7.63 -9.99
N ARG A 253 -2.49 -7.35 -11.25
CA ARG A 253 -1.94 -6.24 -12.04
C ARG A 253 -3.05 -5.25 -12.35
N ILE A 254 -2.84 -3.97 -12.03
CA ILE A 254 -3.80 -2.91 -12.36
C ILE A 254 -3.72 -2.65 -13.87
N LEU A 255 -4.86 -2.72 -14.54
CA LEU A 255 -5.00 -2.48 -15.97
C LEU A 255 -5.38 -1.03 -16.25
N SER A 256 -6.35 -0.51 -15.50
CA SER A 256 -6.83 0.86 -15.65
C SER A 256 -7.44 1.39 -14.35
N ILE A 257 -7.45 2.71 -14.21
CA ILE A 257 -8.21 3.47 -13.21
C ILE A 257 -8.86 4.62 -13.97
N ASP A 258 -10.19 4.71 -13.89
CA ASP A 258 -11.05 5.59 -14.70
C ASP A 258 -10.73 5.53 -16.20
N GLY A 259 -10.50 4.31 -16.69
CA GLY A 259 -10.15 4.04 -18.09
C GLY A 259 -8.74 4.48 -18.49
N LYS A 260 -7.93 5.00 -17.57
CA LYS A 260 -6.55 5.45 -17.82
C LYS A 260 -5.53 4.44 -17.31
N PRO A 261 -4.34 4.33 -17.94
CA PRO A 261 -3.26 3.49 -17.42
C PRO A 261 -2.86 3.90 -15.99
N PRO A 262 -2.55 2.95 -15.10
CA PRO A 262 -2.10 3.29 -13.75
C PRO A 262 -0.75 4.04 -13.78
N PRO A 263 -0.47 4.85 -12.73
CA PRO A 263 0.81 5.52 -12.59
C PRO A 263 1.95 4.49 -12.49
N PRO A 264 3.19 4.85 -12.88
CA PRO A 264 4.31 3.90 -12.96
C PRO A 264 4.55 3.08 -11.69
N GLU A 265 4.42 3.69 -10.52
CA GLU A 265 4.59 3.08 -9.19
C GLU A 265 3.56 2.00 -8.88
N TRP A 266 2.42 1.98 -9.58
CA TRP A 266 1.34 1.00 -9.41
C TRP A 266 1.35 -0.11 -10.46
N ARG A 267 2.29 -0.07 -11.41
CA ARG A 267 2.41 -1.07 -12.50
C ARG A 267 3.06 -2.38 -12.07
N GLY A 268 3.56 -2.45 -10.83
CA GLY A 268 4.05 -3.66 -10.20
C GLY A 268 2.95 -4.68 -9.93
N ARG A 269 3.29 -5.70 -9.14
CA ARG A 269 2.32 -6.63 -8.55
C ARG A 269 1.79 -6.02 -7.25
N LYS A 270 0.47 -6.03 -7.09
CA LYS A 270 -0.22 -5.46 -5.93
C LYS A 270 -1.29 -6.42 -5.43
N ASP A 271 -1.58 -6.39 -4.15
CA ASP A 271 -2.69 -7.14 -3.55
C ASP A 271 -3.71 -6.19 -2.89
N VAL A 272 -3.42 -4.89 -2.85
CA VAL A 272 -4.33 -3.84 -2.39
C VAL A 272 -4.41 -2.73 -3.45
N LEU A 273 -5.62 -2.23 -3.71
CA LEU A 273 -5.86 -1.06 -4.55
C LEU A 273 -6.80 -0.09 -3.85
N SER A 274 -6.30 1.11 -3.58
CA SER A 274 -7.09 2.23 -3.08
C SER A 274 -7.99 2.82 -4.16
N LEU A 275 -9.31 2.74 -3.96
CA LEU A 275 -10.32 3.44 -4.76
C LEU A 275 -10.84 4.66 -4.01
N LEU A 276 -10.69 5.85 -4.58
CA LEU A 276 -11.37 7.06 -4.10
C LEU A 276 -12.85 7.04 -4.52
N PRO A 277 -13.69 7.97 -4.01
CA PRO A 277 -15.11 7.94 -4.33
C PRO A 277 -15.35 8.18 -5.82
N GLY A 278 -16.11 7.29 -6.46
CA GLY A 278 -16.41 7.32 -7.89
C GLY A 278 -15.38 6.61 -8.76
N ASP A 279 -14.21 6.24 -8.22
CA ASP A 279 -13.18 5.55 -8.99
C ASP A 279 -13.70 4.20 -9.52
N ALA A 280 -13.33 3.92 -10.77
CA ALA A 280 -13.56 2.65 -11.45
C ALA A 280 -12.22 2.05 -11.88
N ALA A 281 -11.87 0.85 -11.39
CA ALA A 281 -10.64 0.19 -11.75
C ALA A 281 -10.87 -1.17 -12.41
N GLU A 282 -9.93 -1.56 -13.27
CA GLU A 282 -9.83 -2.91 -13.81
C GLU A 282 -8.53 -3.52 -13.33
N ILE A 283 -8.61 -4.70 -12.70
CA ILE A 283 -7.43 -5.50 -12.31
C ILE A 283 -7.44 -6.83 -13.06
N LEU A 284 -6.25 -7.31 -13.42
CA LEU A 284 -6.03 -8.66 -13.93
C LEU A 284 -5.61 -9.55 -12.76
N VAL A 285 -6.43 -10.55 -12.48
CA VAL A 285 -6.18 -11.58 -11.46
C VAL A 285 -5.92 -12.91 -12.15
N GLU A 286 -5.03 -13.72 -11.58
CA GLU A 286 -4.79 -15.10 -12.00
C GLU A 286 -4.30 -15.88 -10.78
N PHE A 287 -5.10 -16.82 -10.28
CA PHE A 287 -4.75 -17.64 -9.12
C PHE A 287 -4.03 -18.89 -9.58
N ARG A 288 -2.74 -19.02 -9.23
CA ARG A 288 -1.84 -20.00 -9.88
C ARG A 288 -1.48 -21.20 -9.01
N ASP A 289 -1.43 -21.00 -7.71
CA ASP A 289 -0.78 -21.95 -6.81
C ASP A 289 -1.76 -22.88 -6.09
N PHE A 290 -2.91 -22.37 -5.63
CA PHE A 290 -3.79 -23.10 -4.72
C PHE A 290 -5.28 -22.90 -5.02
N THR A 291 -6.04 -23.99 -4.97
CA THR A 291 -7.51 -23.97 -4.86
C THR A 291 -7.93 -23.68 -3.42
N GLY A 292 -9.19 -23.31 -3.19
CA GLY A 292 -9.76 -23.14 -1.84
C GLY A 292 -10.56 -21.86 -1.65
N ASN A 293 -10.91 -21.57 -0.40
CA ASN A 293 -11.78 -20.46 -0.03
C ASN A 293 -10.92 -19.26 0.39
N TYR A 294 -11.15 -18.11 -0.23
CA TYR A 294 -10.39 -16.88 -0.01
C TYR A 294 -11.32 -15.67 0.09
N MET A 295 -10.77 -14.54 0.51
CA MET A 295 -11.55 -13.32 0.76
C MET A 295 -11.11 -12.16 -0.14
N MET A 296 -12.07 -11.31 -0.46
CA MET A 296 -11.80 -9.96 -0.95
C MET A 296 -12.61 -8.99 -0.10
N HIS A 297 -11.96 -7.92 0.37
CA HIS A 297 -12.59 -6.98 1.29
C HIS A 297 -11.99 -5.57 1.18
N CYS A 298 -12.73 -4.59 1.68
CA CYS A 298 -12.15 -3.30 2.01
C CYS A 298 -11.24 -3.45 3.23
N HIS A 299 -10.06 -2.86 3.19
CA HIS A 299 -9.07 -2.91 4.27
C HIS A 299 -9.14 -1.67 5.19
N GLN A 300 -10.18 -0.85 5.03
CA GLN A 300 -10.61 0.05 6.10
C GLN A 300 -11.33 -0.80 7.15
N GLN A 301 -10.78 -0.87 8.35
CA GLN A 301 -11.20 -1.86 9.36
C GLN A 301 -12.70 -1.81 9.71
N ALA A 302 -13.30 -0.62 9.87
CA ALA A 302 -14.71 -0.55 10.24
C ALA A 302 -15.63 -0.96 9.08
N HIS A 303 -15.24 -0.65 7.83
CA HIS A 303 -15.92 -1.13 6.64
C HIS A 303 -15.83 -2.65 6.56
N GLU A 304 -14.64 -3.22 6.77
CA GLU A 304 -14.40 -4.68 6.83
C GLU A 304 -15.31 -5.36 7.87
N ASP A 305 -15.32 -4.84 9.10
CA ASP A 305 -16.05 -5.41 10.23
C ASP A 305 -17.58 -5.24 10.11
N HIS A 306 -18.07 -4.29 9.29
CA HIS A 306 -19.49 -3.91 9.24
C HIS A 306 -20.10 -3.75 7.82
N ALA A 307 -19.90 -4.60 6.81
CA ALA A 307 -19.22 -5.89 6.75
C ALA A 307 -18.81 -6.14 5.28
N MET A 308 -17.93 -5.27 4.77
CA MET A 308 -17.57 -5.11 3.35
C MET A 308 -16.55 -6.16 2.92
N MET A 309 -17.01 -7.41 2.90
CA MET A 309 -16.20 -8.57 2.58
C MET A 309 -17.02 -9.59 1.78
N ILE A 310 -16.35 -10.29 0.87
CA ILE A 310 -16.89 -11.43 0.14
C ILE A 310 -15.94 -12.62 0.20
N ARG A 311 -16.50 -13.81 -0.02
CA ARG A 311 -15.74 -15.03 -0.21
C ARG A 311 -15.74 -15.37 -1.70
N PHE A 312 -14.59 -15.79 -2.20
CA PHE A 312 -14.47 -16.43 -3.50
C PHE A 312 -13.75 -17.77 -3.35
N ASP A 313 -14.13 -18.73 -4.18
CA ASP A 313 -13.58 -20.08 -4.14
C ASP A 313 -12.77 -20.32 -5.41
N VAL A 314 -11.45 -20.47 -5.30
CA VAL A 314 -10.62 -20.89 -6.43
C VAL A 314 -10.88 -22.37 -6.67
N VAL A 315 -11.50 -22.68 -7.80
CA VAL A 315 -11.88 -24.06 -8.18
C VAL A 315 -10.88 -24.66 -9.18
N PRO A 316 -10.85 -25.99 -9.34
CA PRO A 316 -9.95 -26.67 -10.28
C PRO A 316 -10.11 -26.26 -11.75
#